data_AF-A0A897N003-F1
#
_entry.id   AF-A0A897N003-F1
#
_cell.length_a   1.000
_cell.length_b   1.000
_cell.length_c   1.000
_cell.angle_alpha   90.00
_cell.angle_beta   90.00
_cell.angle_gamma   90.00
#
_symmetry.space_group_name_H-M   'P 1'
#
loop_
_entity.id
_entity.type
_entity.pdbx_description
1 polymer ?
#
loop_
_entity_poly.entity_id
_entity_poly.type
_entity_poly.pdbx_seq_one_letter_code
_entity_poly.pdbx_strand_id
1 'polypeptide(L)'
;MTDDFDRQPDVPGRSEPDDAPGNDAIDDTPTISCERCGRSWDLAYELDELAVGNQAVQQFALDHHRHTGHFPDGISTWQASCRQCPETVERLEESAARRWAETHARHTRHSVAIERGEQKVDVVTAPER
;
A
#
# COMPACT_ATOMS: atom_id res chain seq x y z
N MET A 1 22.39 58.99 50.28
CA MET A 1 23.46 58.65 49.33
C MET A 1 24.32 57.63 50.06
N THR A 2 24.43 56.36 49.73
CA THR A 2 24.21 55.54 48.51
C THR A 2 23.99 54.10 49.03
N ASP A 3 23.01 53.37 48.48
CA ASP A 3 22.76 51.97 48.85
C ASP A 3 23.43 51.04 47.83
N ASP A 4 24.02 49.97 48.36
CA ASP A 4 25.03 49.11 47.78
C ASP A 4 24.38 48.00 46.91
N PHE A 5 24.78 47.98 45.64
CA PHE A 5 24.42 46.98 44.63
C PHE A 5 25.34 45.76 44.81
N ASP A 6 24.84 44.60 45.26
CA ASP A 6 25.20 43.27 44.71
C ASP A 6 24.52 42.12 45.51
N ARG A 7 23.55 41.41 44.90
CA ARG A 7 23.33 39.95 45.08
C ARG A 7 22.18 39.46 44.19
N GLN A 8 22.47 38.79 43.07
CA GLN A 8 21.51 37.88 42.42
C GLN A 8 21.86 36.44 42.79
N PRO A 9 20.87 35.60 43.20
CA PRO A 9 21.10 34.19 43.45
C PRO A 9 21.12 33.38 42.14
N ASP A 10 22.07 32.45 42.07
CA ASP A 10 22.15 31.33 41.13
C ASP A 10 20.81 30.58 41.04
N VAL A 11 20.24 30.53 39.83
CA VAL A 11 19.14 29.62 39.47
C VAL A 11 19.71 28.49 38.61
N PRO A 12 19.87 27.27 39.13
CA PRO A 12 20.30 26.17 38.29
C PRO A 12 19.14 25.71 37.40
N GLY A 13 19.40 25.74 36.09
CA GLY A 13 19.17 24.59 35.21
C GLY A 13 17.73 24.11 35.04
N ARG A 14 16.98 24.80 34.18
CA ARG A 14 16.15 24.26 33.10
C ARG A 14 15.95 22.72 33.08
N SER A 15 14.73 22.34 33.46
CA SER A 15 13.91 21.23 32.95
C SER A 15 14.64 19.95 32.53
N GLU A 16 14.61 18.96 33.41
CA GLU A 16 14.78 17.55 33.04
C GLU A 16 13.71 17.17 32.00
N PRO A 17 14.09 16.68 30.80
CA PRO A 17 13.12 16.12 29.89
C PRO A 17 12.63 14.78 30.47
N ASP A 18 11.34 14.78 30.79
CA ASP A 18 10.38 13.67 30.75
C ASP A 18 11.02 12.32 30.36
N ASP A 19 11.28 11.49 31.36
CA ASP A 19 11.51 10.06 31.21
C ASP A 19 10.14 9.42 30.84
N ALA A 20 9.68 9.73 29.63
CA ALA A 20 8.57 9.02 29.02
C ALA A 20 9.06 7.58 28.79
N PRO A 21 8.40 6.56 29.36
CA PRO A 21 8.72 5.18 29.00
C PRO A 21 8.61 5.10 27.49
N GLY A 22 9.72 4.65 26.88
CA GLY A 22 9.92 4.66 25.44
C GLY A 22 8.65 4.25 24.72
N ASN A 23 8.28 5.05 23.73
CA ASN A 23 7.51 4.57 22.60
C ASN A 23 8.27 3.33 22.12
N ASP A 24 7.85 2.14 22.55
CA ASP A 24 8.08 0.89 21.84
C ASP A 24 7.61 1.22 20.43
N ALA A 25 8.56 1.65 19.59
CA ALA A 25 8.30 2.11 18.25
C ALA A 25 7.57 0.96 17.58
N ILE A 26 6.26 1.11 17.42
CA ILE A 26 5.43 0.07 16.83
C ILE A 26 6.08 -0.20 15.47
N ASP A 27 6.56 -1.44 15.30
CA ASP A 27 7.07 -1.88 14.01
C ASP A 27 5.86 -2.01 13.09
N ASP A 28 5.48 -0.88 12.49
CA ASP A 28 4.39 -0.76 11.53
C ASP A 28 4.81 -1.29 10.14
N THR A 29 5.95 -2.00 10.06
CA THR A 29 6.40 -2.65 8.83
C THR A 29 5.43 -3.78 8.48
N PRO A 30 4.76 -3.72 7.33
CA PRO A 30 3.87 -4.78 6.91
C PRO A 30 4.67 -6.04 6.57
N THR A 31 4.23 -7.16 7.14
CA THR A 31 4.74 -8.49 6.82
C THR A 31 3.81 -9.16 5.82
N ILE A 32 4.40 -9.87 4.84
CA ILE A 32 3.66 -10.70 3.88
C ILE A 32 4.18 -12.12 3.89
N SER A 33 3.28 -13.09 3.80
CA SER A 33 3.61 -14.52 3.79
C SER A 33 3.14 -15.17 2.49
N CYS A 34 3.77 -16.28 2.13
CA CYS A 34 3.33 -17.14 1.02
C CYS A 34 3.37 -18.61 1.45
N GLU A 35 2.20 -19.23 1.60
CA GLU A 35 1.99 -20.61 2.01
C GLU A 35 2.60 -21.58 0.98
N ARG A 36 2.58 -21.19 -0.31
CA ARG A 36 3.15 -22.01 -1.39
C ARG A 36 4.67 -22.04 -1.35
N CYS A 37 5.31 -20.93 -0.99
CA CYS A 37 6.75 -20.85 -0.81
C CYS A 37 7.21 -21.25 0.61
N GLY A 38 6.29 -21.25 1.58
CA GLY A 38 6.57 -21.50 2.99
C GLY A 38 7.45 -20.43 3.63
N ARG A 39 7.34 -19.17 3.20
CA ARG A 39 8.21 -18.07 3.63
C ARG A 39 7.41 -16.82 3.96
N SER A 40 7.99 -16.00 4.83
CA SER A 40 7.44 -14.70 5.23
C SER A 40 8.54 -13.65 5.08
N TRP A 41 8.14 -12.44 4.68
CA TRP A 41 9.03 -11.31 4.44
C TRP A 41 8.47 -10.07 5.10
N ASP A 42 9.33 -9.37 5.82
CA ASP A 42 9.05 -8.03 6.34
C ASP A 42 9.42 -7.02 5.26
N LEU A 43 8.48 -6.14 4.90
CA LEU A 43 8.62 -5.24 3.76
C LEU A 43 9.42 -3.97 4.06
N ALA A 44 10.35 -4.05 5.03
CA ALA A 44 11.20 -2.93 5.43
C ALA A 44 12.05 -2.44 4.26
N TYR A 45 12.59 -3.37 3.44
CA TYR A 45 13.37 -3.05 2.26
C TYR A 45 12.52 -2.28 1.22
N GLU A 46 11.33 -2.77 0.92
CA GLU A 46 10.42 -2.13 -0.04
C GLU A 46 9.96 -0.77 0.46
N LEU A 47 9.70 -0.61 1.76
CA LEU A 47 9.29 0.66 2.35
C LEU A 47 10.43 1.69 2.37
N ASP A 48 11.60 1.31 2.88
CA ASP A 48 12.70 2.23 3.17
C ASP A 48 13.61 2.46 1.97
N GLU A 49 13.91 1.42 1.18
CA GLU A 49 14.85 1.52 0.06
C GLU A 49 14.17 1.86 -1.27
N LEU A 50 12.96 1.34 -1.52
CA LEU A 50 12.21 1.62 -2.75
C LEU A 50 11.22 2.79 -2.64
N ALA A 51 11.06 3.36 -1.43
CA ALA A 51 10.20 4.51 -1.14
C ALA A 51 8.75 4.37 -1.67
N VAL A 52 8.25 3.14 -1.76
CA VAL A 52 6.91 2.85 -2.28
C VAL A 52 5.81 3.07 -1.23
N GLY A 53 6.18 3.33 0.03
CA GLY A 53 5.26 3.70 1.10
C GLY A 53 4.06 2.74 1.16
N ASN A 54 2.85 3.27 1.13
CA ASN A 54 1.61 2.49 1.16
C ASN A 54 1.44 1.49 -0.01
N GLN A 55 2.34 1.50 -1.02
CA GLN A 55 2.35 0.57 -2.15
C GLN A 55 3.39 -0.57 -2.02
N ALA A 56 4.14 -0.67 -0.92
CA ALA A 56 5.16 -1.73 -0.74
C ALA A 56 4.58 -3.14 -0.91
N VAL A 57 3.45 -3.42 -0.25
CA VAL A 57 2.70 -4.69 -0.38
C VAL A 57 2.33 -4.95 -1.84
N GLN A 58 1.93 -3.91 -2.56
CA GLN A 58 1.51 -4.04 -3.95
C GLN A 58 2.67 -4.37 -4.88
N GLN A 59 3.80 -3.69 -4.73
CA GLN A 59 4.98 -3.95 -5.55
C GLN A 59 5.54 -5.34 -5.28
N PHE A 60 5.68 -5.73 -4.01
CA PHE A 60 6.12 -7.07 -3.64
C PHE A 60 5.21 -8.14 -4.25
N ALA A 61 3.90 -7.99 -4.12
CA ALA A 61 2.96 -8.98 -4.64
C ALA A 61 3.04 -9.15 -6.17
N LEU A 62 3.18 -8.04 -6.92
CA LEU A 62 3.33 -8.09 -8.38
C LEU A 62 4.68 -8.66 -8.80
N ASP A 63 5.76 -8.30 -8.10
CA ASP A 63 7.10 -8.82 -8.38
C ASP A 63 7.19 -10.32 -8.06
N HIS A 64 6.69 -10.72 -6.89
CA HIS A 64 6.61 -12.12 -6.48
C HIS A 64 5.84 -12.94 -7.52
N HIS A 65 4.67 -12.48 -7.95
CA HIS A 65 3.91 -13.15 -9.02
C HIS A 65 4.67 -13.26 -10.34
N ARG A 66 5.42 -12.23 -10.75
CA ARG A 66 6.25 -12.30 -11.97
C ARG A 66 7.35 -13.34 -11.88
N HIS A 67 7.96 -13.50 -10.71
CA HIS A 67 9.08 -14.42 -10.50
C HIS A 67 8.63 -15.85 -10.14
N THR A 68 7.51 -16.02 -9.43
CA THR A 68 7.05 -17.31 -8.88
C THR A 68 5.77 -17.83 -9.52
N GLY A 69 5.07 -17.02 -10.33
CA GLY A 69 3.82 -17.38 -11.00
C GLY A 69 2.60 -17.47 -10.08
N HIS A 70 2.70 -17.04 -8.82
CA HIS A 70 1.58 -16.98 -7.88
C HIS A 70 1.66 -15.75 -6.98
N PHE A 71 0.53 -15.29 -6.47
CA PHE A 71 0.50 -14.22 -5.48
C PHE A 71 0.79 -14.76 -4.07
N PRO A 72 1.39 -13.93 -3.18
CA PRO A 72 1.49 -14.24 -1.76
C PRO A 72 0.10 -14.32 -1.09
N ASP A 73 0.04 -14.87 0.11
CA ASP A 73 -1.22 -15.11 0.81
C ASP A 73 -1.97 -13.82 1.13
N GLY A 74 -3.30 -13.90 1.14
CA GLY A 74 -4.17 -12.76 1.41
C GLY A 74 -4.21 -11.71 0.29
N ILE A 75 -3.39 -11.85 -0.76
CA ILE A 75 -3.44 -10.98 -1.93
C ILE A 75 -4.41 -11.56 -2.96
N SER A 76 -5.50 -10.83 -3.21
CA SER A 76 -6.40 -11.11 -4.33
C SER A 76 -6.35 -9.95 -5.30
N THR A 77 -6.05 -10.25 -6.56
CA THR A 77 -6.04 -9.27 -7.64
C THR A 77 -7.43 -9.04 -8.20
N TRP A 78 -7.61 -7.84 -8.75
CA TRP A 78 -8.70 -7.47 -9.62
C TRP A 78 -8.26 -7.70 -11.06
N GLN A 79 -8.91 -8.64 -11.71
CA GLN A 79 -8.73 -8.94 -13.12
C GLN A 79 -9.84 -8.25 -13.91
N ALA A 80 -9.49 -7.44 -14.90
CA ALA A 80 -10.46 -6.92 -15.86
C ALA A 80 -10.25 -7.61 -17.21
N SER A 81 -11.26 -8.37 -17.65
CA SER A 81 -11.24 -9.22 -18.83
C SER A 81 -12.29 -8.74 -19.82
N CYS A 82 -11.87 -8.41 -21.04
CA CYS A 82 -12.82 -8.07 -22.08
C CYS A 82 -13.58 -9.33 -22.53
N ARG A 83 -14.91 -9.25 -22.65
CA ARG A 83 -15.72 -10.41 -23.08
C ARG A 83 -15.70 -10.64 -24.60
N GLN A 84 -15.12 -9.71 -25.35
CA GLN A 84 -15.21 -9.64 -26.81
C GLN A 84 -13.84 -9.67 -27.50
N CYS A 85 -12.75 -9.51 -26.76
CA CYS A 85 -11.39 -9.59 -27.28
C CYS A 85 -10.46 -10.24 -26.24
N PRO A 86 -9.26 -10.70 -26.61
CA PRO A 86 -8.37 -11.42 -25.69
C PRO A 86 -7.69 -10.52 -24.65
N GLU A 87 -7.97 -9.21 -24.65
CA GLU A 87 -7.34 -8.25 -23.75
C GLU A 87 -7.80 -8.44 -22.30
N THR A 88 -6.81 -8.56 -21.41
CA THR A 88 -7.02 -8.73 -19.97
C THR A 88 -5.94 -7.97 -19.20
N VAL A 89 -6.31 -7.40 -18.05
CA VAL A 89 -5.35 -6.74 -17.15
C VAL A 89 -5.57 -7.17 -15.70
N GLU A 90 -4.49 -7.34 -14.96
CA GLU A 90 -4.52 -7.59 -13.51
C GLU A 90 -4.04 -6.35 -12.75
N ARG A 91 -4.74 -6.02 -11.67
CA ARG A 91 -4.48 -4.88 -10.78
C ARG A 91 -4.70 -5.31 -9.33
N LEU A 92 -4.01 -4.69 -8.38
CA LEU A 92 -4.34 -4.96 -6.97
C LEU A 92 -5.46 -4.06 -6.44
N GLU A 93 -5.71 -2.92 -7.09
CA GLU A 93 -6.79 -2.01 -6.74
C GLU A 93 -7.98 -2.14 -7.69
N GLU A 94 -9.19 -2.21 -7.13
CA GLU A 94 -10.45 -2.23 -7.90
C GLU A 94 -10.56 -1.01 -8.81
N SER A 95 -10.21 0.16 -8.30
CA SER A 95 -10.30 1.43 -9.02
C SER A 95 -9.39 1.47 -10.25
N ALA A 96 -8.22 0.82 -10.19
CA ALA A 96 -7.32 0.70 -11.31
C ALA A 96 -7.88 -0.25 -12.38
N ALA A 97 -8.44 -1.41 -11.98
CA ALA A 97 -9.11 -2.33 -12.89
C ALA A 97 -10.33 -1.68 -13.56
N ARG A 98 -11.13 -0.97 -12.77
CA ARG A 98 -12.32 -0.26 -13.24
C ARG A 98 -12.02 0.86 -14.22
N ARG A 99 -11.02 1.71 -13.94
CA ARG A 99 -10.61 2.76 -14.89
C ARG A 99 -10.20 2.18 -16.24
N TRP A 100 -9.43 1.08 -16.23
CA TRP A 100 -9.09 0.39 -17.47
C TRP A 100 -10.33 -0.13 -18.20
N ALA A 101 -11.25 -0.77 -17.47
CA ALA A 101 -12.49 -1.30 -18.02
C ALA A 101 -13.36 -0.21 -18.66
N GLU A 102 -13.52 0.93 -17.98
CA GLU A 102 -14.26 2.08 -18.48
C GLU A 102 -13.61 2.69 -19.74
N THR A 103 -12.29 2.87 -19.73
CA THR A 103 -11.56 3.36 -20.90
C THR A 103 -11.69 2.39 -22.07
N HIS A 104 -11.53 1.09 -21.82
CA HIS A 104 -11.64 0.06 -22.84
C HIS A 104 -13.05 0.00 -23.43
N ALA A 105 -14.08 -0.06 -22.58
CA ALA A 105 -15.48 -0.05 -22.99
C ALA A 105 -15.83 1.20 -23.79
N ARG A 106 -15.34 2.38 -23.40
CA ARG A 106 -15.57 3.62 -24.16
C ARG A 106 -14.97 3.58 -25.57
N HIS A 107 -13.77 3.04 -25.72
CA HIS A 107 -13.05 3.05 -27.01
C HIS A 107 -13.51 1.93 -27.95
N THR A 108 -13.83 0.76 -27.40
CA THR A 108 -14.14 -0.45 -28.18
C THR A 108 -15.64 -0.74 -28.24
N ARG A 109 -16.42 -0.14 -27.34
CA ARG A 109 -17.81 -0.51 -27.05
C ARG A 109 -17.97 -1.94 -26.54
N HIS A 110 -16.89 -2.55 -26.09
CA HIS A 110 -16.93 -3.87 -25.51
C HIS A 110 -17.40 -3.83 -24.06
N SER A 111 -18.00 -4.94 -23.63
CA SER A 111 -18.27 -5.22 -22.24
C SER A 111 -17.03 -5.84 -21.59
N VAL A 112 -16.70 -5.35 -20.40
CA VAL A 112 -15.55 -5.78 -19.62
C VAL A 112 -16.04 -6.33 -18.29
N ALA A 113 -15.69 -7.57 -17.97
CA ALA A 113 -15.89 -8.14 -16.66
C ALA A 113 -14.72 -7.76 -15.75
N ILE A 114 -15.01 -7.38 -14.52
CA ILE A 114 -14.03 -7.10 -13.47
C ILE A 114 -14.26 -8.13 -12.36
N GLU A 115 -13.23 -8.91 -12.06
CA GLU A 115 -13.28 -10.06 -11.17
C GLU A 115 -12.26 -9.90 -10.04
N ARG A 116 -12.62 -10.18 -8.78
CA ARG A 116 -11.65 -10.28 -7.67
C ARG A 116 -11.54 -11.71 -7.18
N GLY A 117 -10.39 -12.36 -7.43
CA GLY A 117 -10.24 -13.79 -7.14
C GLY A 117 -11.43 -14.57 -7.69
N GLU A 118 -12.09 -15.36 -6.85
CA GLU A 118 -13.25 -16.17 -7.24
C GLU A 118 -14.63 -15.50 -6.98
N GLN A 119 -14.70 -14.33 -6.35
CA GLN A 119 -15.91 -13.95 -5.57
C GLN A 119 -16.53 -12.57 -5.83
N LYS A 120 -16.15 -11.80 -6.84
CA LYS A 120 -16.91 -10.58 -7.22
C LYS A 120 -16.77 -10.30 -8.70
N VAL A 121 -17.88 -10.36 -9.45
CA VAL A 121 -17.95 -10.00 -10.87
C VAL A 121 -18.75 -8.71 -11.04
N ASP A 122 -18.09 -7.63 -11.46
CA ASP A 122 -18.73 -6.40 -11.93
C ASP A 122 -18.63 -6.34 -13.46
N VAL A 123 -19.60 -5.74 -14.15
CA VAL A 123 -19.61 -5.65 -15.62
C VAL A 123 -19.73 -4.20 -16.03
N VAL A 124 -18.66 -3.71 -16.66
CA VAL A 124 -18.62 -2.37 -17.24
C VAL A 124 -18.97 -2.47 -18.72
N THR A 125 -20.01 -1.75 -19.13
CA THR A 125 -20.39 -1.59 -20.53
C THR A 125 -20.17 -0.15 -20.96
N ALA A 126 -20.09 0.08 -22.27
CA ALA A 126 -20.09 1.43 -22.80
C ALA A 126 -21.43 2.13 -22.47
N PRO A 127 -21.41 3.44 -22.18
CA PRO A 127 -22.65 4.19 -22.00
C PRO A 127 -23.50 4.15 -23.28
N GLU A 128 -24.78 3.86 -23.11
CA GLU A 128 -25.78 3.98 -24.18
C GLU A 128 -25.90 5.46 -24.54
N ARG A 129 -25.92 5.77 -25.84
CA ARG A 129 -25.86 7.15 -26.34
C ARG A 129 -27.20 7.87 -26.27
#